data_AF-A0A359EBN1-F1
#
_entry.id   AF-A0A359EBN1-F1
#
_cell.length_a   1.000
_cell.length_b   1.000
_cell.length_c   1.000
_cell.angle_alpha   90.00
_cell.angle_beta   90.00
_cell.angle_gamma   90.00
#
_symmetry.space_group_name_H-M   'P 1'
#
loop_
_entity.id
_entity.type
_entity.pdbx_description
1 polymer ?
#
loop_
_entity_poly.entity_id
_entity_poly.type
_entity_poly.pdbx_seq_one_letter_code
_entity_poly.pdbx_strand_id
1 'polypeptide(L)'
;MQIFIGILLGISVSLTAWRLGSLSKSGAVAAALTGSLIFGLGGLPWAALLLTFFISSSALSKAFKQRKTAVNEKFSKGSRRDWAQVLANDGLGTLLVIGFAFFSGQPIIWFTYAGAMATVNADT
;
A
#
# COMPACT_ATOMS: atom_id res chain seq x y z
N MET A 1 8.54 -13.47 -16.02
CA MET A 1 9.20 -12.15 -15.97
C MET A 1 8.48 -11.18 -15.04
N GLN A 2 7.15 -11.04 -15.13
CA GLN A 2 6.38 -10.09 -14.33
C GLN A 2 6.58 -10.21 -12.81
N ILE A 3 6.60 -11.42 -12.23
CA ILE A 3 6.83 -11.62 -10.78
C ILE A 3 8.18 -11.06 -10.33
N PHE A 4 9.23 -11.24 -11.12
CA PHE A 4 10.57 -10.74 -10.77
C PHE A 4 10.60 -9.20 -10.77
N ILE A 5 9.98 -8.56 -11.76
CA ILE A 5 9.81 -7.10 -11.79
C ILE A 5 8.92 -6.64 -10.63
N GLY A 6 7.87 -7.43 -10.33
CA GLY A 6 7.06 -7.43 -9.11
C GLY A 6 7.90 -7.19 -7.85
N ILE A 7 8.78 -8.14 -7.59
CA ILE A 7 9.66 -8.19 -6.43
C ILE A 7 10.61 -6.99 -6.41
N LEU A 8 11.27 -6.71 -7.53
CA LEU A 8 12.22 -5.59 -7.61
C LEU A 8 11.54 -4.24 -7.34
N LEU A 9 10.37 -3.99 -7.93
CA LEU A 9 9.64 -2.74 -7.71
C LEU A 9 9.07 -2.66 -6.29
N GLY A 10 8.49 -3.75 -5.77
CA GLY A 10 7.97 -3.80 -4.40
C GLY A 10 9.04 -3.48 -3.36
N ILE A 11 10.22 -4.08 -3.49
CA ILE A 11 11.38 -3.78 -2.64
C ILE A 11 11.86 -2.33 -2.85
N SER A 12 11.98 -1.86 -4.09
CA SER A 12 12.49 -0.50 -4.37
C SER A 12 11.57 0.59 -3.79
N VAL A 13 10.25 0.44 -3.97
CA VAL A 13 9.25 1.38 -3.45
C VAL A 13 9.22 1.36 -1.93
N SER A 14 9.18 0.18 -1.31
CA SER A 14 9.14 0.04 0.15
C SER A 14 10.39 0.61 0.83
N LEU A 15 11.58 0.37 0.27
CA LEU A 15 12.84 0.96 0.75
C LEU A 15 12.83 2.49 0.63
N THR A 16 12.33 3.02 -0.48
CA THR A 16 12.21 4.47 -0.70
C THR A 16 11.25 5.07 0.31
N ALA A 17 10.08 4.46 0.51
CA ALA A 17 9.08 4.92 1.47
C ALA A 17 9.57 4.86 2.93
N TRP A 18 10.38 3.87 3.28
CA TRP A 18 11.05 3.79 4.57
C TRP A 18 12.06 4.92 4.76
N ARG A 19 12.94 5.15 3.77
CA ARG A 19 13.93 6.26 3.80
C ARG A 19 13.26 7.62 3.90
N LEU A 20 12.15 7.81 3.20
CA LEU A 20 11.34 9.02 3.27
C LEU A 20 10.51 9.13 4.56
N GLY A 21 10.57 8.15 5.45
CA GLY A 21 9.87 8.16 6.73
C GLY A 21 8.35 8.06 6.61
N SER A 22 7.83 7.50 5.51
CA SER A 22 6.41 7.15 5.36
C SER A 22 6.10 5.77 5.97
N LEU A 23 7.08 4.87 5.98
CA LEU A 23 6.97 3.53 6.58
C LEU A 23 7.94 3.38 7.77
N SER A 24 7.56 2.56 8.74
CA SER A 24 8.51 1.99 9.70
C SER A 24 9.31 0.86 9.05
N LYS A 25 10.32 0.30 9.73
CA LYS A 25 11.06 -0.88 9.22
C LYS A 25 10.13 -2.07 8.99
N SER A 26 9.22 -2.34 9.94
CA SER A 26 8.25 -3.44 9.82
C SER A 26 7.22 -3.16 8.73
N GLY A 27 6.77 -1.91 8.60
CA GLY A 27 5.90 -1.49 7.50
C GLY A 27 6.56 -1.66 6.13
N ALA A 28 7.86 -1.38 6.01
CA ALA A 28 8.61 -1.57 4.77
C ALA A 28 8.67 -3.04 4.35
N VAL A 29 8.92 -3.97 5.28
CA VAL A 29 8.92 -5.40 5.00
C VAL A 29 7.54 -5.87 4.54
N ALA A 30 6.48 -5.45 5.24
CA ALA A 30 5.11 -5.77 4.85
C ALA A 30 4.78 -5.22 3.45
N ALA A 31 5.12 -3.96 3.18
CA ALA A 31 4.86 -3.32 1.90
C ALA A 31 5.69 -3.92 0.75
N ALA A 32 6.91 -4.38 1.03
CA ALA A 32 7.70 -5.12 0.06
C ALA A 32 6.97 -6.40 -0.34
N LEU A 33 6.46 -7.17 0.63
CA LEU A 33 5.71 -8.40 0.37
C LEU A 33 4.40 -8.15 -0.40
N THR A 34 3.53 -7.28 0.13
CA THR A 34 2.21 -7.01 -0.46
C THR A 34 2.35 -6.35 -1.84
N GLY A 35 3.23 -5.36 -1.99
CA GLY A 35 3.49 -4.69 -3.26
C GLY A 35 4.08 -5.62 -4.32
N SER A 36 4.96 -6.53 -3.93
CA SER A 36 5.52 -7.53 -4.84
C SER A 36 4.46 -8.50 -5.35
N LEU A 37 3.55 -8.94 -4.48
CA LEU A 37 2.43 -9.82 -4.85
C LEU A 37 1.43 -9.09 -5.75
N ILE A 38 1.02 -7.89 -5.37
CA ILE A 38 0.06 -7.07 -6.13
C ILE A 38 0.58 -6.77 -7.54
N PHE A 39 1.83 -6.33 -7.67
CA PHE A 39 2.38 -6.07 -8.99
C PHE A 39 2.73 -7.37 -9.74
N GLY A 40 3.33 -8.34 -9.05
CA GLY A 40 3.81 -9.59 -9.65
C GLY A 40 2.69 -10.45 -10.21
N LEU A 41 1.52 -10.48 -9.55
CA LEU A 41 0.36 -11.28 -9.95
C LEU A 41 -0.67 -10.47 -10.74
N GLY A 42 -0.91 -9.21 -10.38
CA GLY A 42 -1.94 -8.36 -11.00
C GLY A 42 -1.44 -7.49 -12.15
N GLY A 43 -0.16 -7.14 -12.14
CA GLY A 43 0.46 -6.31 -13.17
C GLY A 43 0.24 -4.82 -12.97
N LEU A 44 0.55 -4.05 -14.02
CA LEU A 44 0.64 -2.60 -13.95
C LEU A 44 -0.65 -1.92 -13.45
N PRO A 45 -1.88 -2.32 -13.86
CA PRO A 45 -3.10 -1.66 -13.39
C PRO A 45 -3.30 -1.75 -11.87
N TRP A 46 -2.97 -2.90 -11.28
CA TRP A 46 -3.08 -3.12 -9.83
C TRP A 46 -2.05 -2.29 -9.07
N ALA A 47 -0.80 -2.33 -9.53
CA ALA A 47 0.28 -1.56 -8.93
C ALA A 47 0.08 -0.05 -9.06
N ALA A 48 -0.39 0.43 -10.21
CA ALA A 48 -0.67 1.84 -10.43
C ALA A 48 -1.70 2.37 -9.42
N LEU A 49 -2.77 1.60 -9.17
CA LEU A 49 -3.79 1.99 -8.21
C LEU A 49 -3.24 2.01 -6.78
N LEU A 50 -2.53 0.94 -6.37
CA LEU A 50 -1.85 0.86 -5.07
C LEU A 50 -0.94 2.07 -4.84
N LEU A 51 -0.06 2.34 -5.82
CA LEU A 51 0.93 3.42 -5.73
C LEU A 51 0.28 4.79 -5.71
N THR A 52 -0.78 5.00 -6.49
CA THR A 52 -1.52 6.26 -6.51
C THR A 52 -2.03 6.60 -5.12
N PHE A 53 -2.73 5.67 -4.46
CA PHE A 53 -3.24 5.88 -3.10
C PHE A 53 -2.11 5.95 -2.07
N PHE A 54 -1.13 5.07 -2.14
CA PHE A 54 0.00 5.07 -1.22
C PHE A 54 0.77 6.41 -1.23
N ILE A 55 1.10 6.91 -2.43
CA ILE A 55 1.88 8.13 -2.62
C ILE A 55 1.06 9.36 -2.22
N SER A 56 -0.18 9.48 -2.71
CA SER A 56 -1.05 10.62 -2.41
C SER A 56 -1.30 10.75 -0.90
N SER A 57 -1.68 9.66 -0.23
CA SER A 57 -1.93 9.67 1.23
C SER A 57 -0.65 9.88 2.04
N SER A 58 0.51 9.46 1.52
CA SER A 58 1.81 9.77 2.14
C SER A 58 2.15 11.26 2.03
N ALA A 59 1.92 11.84 0.85
CA ALA A 59 2.18 13.25 0.60
C ALA A 59 1.24 14.13 1.45
N LEU A 60 -0.04 13.80 1.49
CA LEU A 60 -1.04 14.51 2.28
C LEU A 60 -0.71 14.45 3.78
N SER A 61 -0.37 13.26 4.29
CA SER A 61 0.02 13.08 5.70
C SER A 61 1.22 13.94 6.09
N LYS A 62 2.18 14.14 5.17
CA LYS A 62 3.35 15.00 5.40
C LYS A 62 3.02 16.48 5.30
N ALA A 63 2.26 16.89 4.28
CA ALA A 63 1.88 18.29 4.06
C ALA A 63 1.07 18.86 5.24
N PHE A 64 0.21 18.03 5.84
CA PHE A 64 -0.65 18.45 6.96
C PHE A 64 -0.11 18.09 8.34
N LYS A 65 1.15 17.63 8.45
CA LYS A 65 1.77 17.19 9.71
C LYS A 65 1.74 18.27 10.80
N GLN A 66 2.02 19.53 10.42
CA GLN A 66 2.05 20.66 11.36
C GLN A 66 0.66 21.09 11.85
N ARG A 67 -0.40 20.89 11.05
CA ARG A 67 -1.78 21.14 11.49
C ARG A 67 -2.27 20.04 12.46
N LYS A 68 -1.80 18.80 12.28
CA LYS A 68 -2.12 17.69 13.21
C LYS A 68 -1.46 17.88 14.58
N THR A 69 -0.24 18.44 14.68
CA THR A 69 0.45 18.63 15.98
C THR A 69 -0.33 19.50 16.98
N ALA A 70 -1.14 20.47 16.51
CA ALA A 70 -1.99 21.29 17.38
C ALA A 70 -3.19 20.53 17.99
N VAL A 71 -3.57 19.37 17.41
CA VAL A 71 -4.71 18.54 17.85
C VAL A 71 -4.25 17.23 18.52
N ASN A 72 -3.03 16.75 18.24
CA ASN A 72 -2.56 15.40 18.56
C ASN A 72 -1.51 15.28 19.67
N GLU A 73 -1.28 16.28 20.54
CA GLU A 73 -0.40 16.09 21.71
C GLU A 73 -0.82 14.90 22.61
N LYS A 74 -2.07 14.42 22.50
CA LYS A 74 -2.56 13.21 23.18
C LYS A 74 -2.43 11.87 22.41
N PHE A 75 -2.04 11.86 21.13
CA PHE A 75 -1.94 10.65 20.32
C PHE A 75 -0.56 10.53 19.67
N SER A 76 0.39 10.02 20.44
CA SER A 76 1.81 9.82 20.09
C SER A 76 2.10 8.72 19.05
N LYS A 77 1.13 8.35 18.20
CA LYS A 77 1.38 7.45 17.07
C LYS A 77 2.01 8.25 15.93
N GLY A 78 3.33 8.11 15.74
CA GLY A 78 4.06 8.78 14.67
C GLY A 78 3.47 8.52 13.29
N SER A 79 3.72 9.43 12.32
CA SER A 79 3.15 9.39 10.96
C SER A 79 3.64 8.24 10.06
N ARG A 80 4.35 7.25 10.62
CA ARG A 80 4.95 6.13 9.90
C ARG A 80 4.02 4.93 9.99
N ARG A 81 3.61 4.38 8.84
CA ARG A 81 2.79 3.17 8.81
C ARG A 81 3.64 1.97 9.20
N ASP A 82 3.16 1.18 10.13
CA ASP A 82 3.78 -0.08 10.54
C ASP A 82 3.19 -1.27 9.75
N TRP A 83 3.69 -2.47 10.03
CA TRP A 83 3.23 -3.68 9.35
C TRP A 83 1.72 -3.90 9.54
N ALA A 84 1.17 -3.57 10.71
CA ALA A 84 -0.24 -3.81 11.01
C ALA A 84 -1.12 -2.88 10.17
N GLN A 85 -0.75 -1.61 10.06
CA GLN A 85 -1.45 -0.67 9.18
C GLN A 85 -1.29 -1.02 7.70
N VAL A 86 -0.11 -1.49 7.28
CA VAL A 86 0.09 -1.94 5.88
C VAL A 86 -0.78 -3.15 5.57
N LEU A 87 -0.85 -4.15 6.44
CA LEU A 87 -1.72 -5.32 6.23
C LEU A 87 -3.21 -4.97 6.33
N ALA A 88 -3.59 -4.03 7.19
CA ALA A 88 -4.98 -3.55 7.24
C ALA A 88 -5.39 -2.89 5.92
N ASN A 89 -4.51 -2.10 5.32
CA ASN A 89 -4.80 -1.37 4.09
C ASN A 89 -4.67 -2.25 2.84
N ASP A 90 -3.61 -3.06 2.76
CA ASP A 90 -3.24 -3.78 1.53
C ASP A 90 -3.58 -5.28 1.59
N GLY A 91 -3.96 -5.80 2.75
CA GLY A 91 -4.17 -7.24 2.98
C GLY A 91 -5.29 -7.82 2.14
N LEU A 92 -6.47 -7.19 2.14
CA LEU A 92 -7.57 -7.62 1.28
C LEU A 92 -7.19 -7.52 -0.21
N GLY A 93 -6.50 -6.45 -0.61
CA GLY A 93 -6.02 -6.31 -1.98
C GLY A 93 -5.02 -7.41 -2.39
N THR A 94 -4.17 -7.83 -1.46
CA THR A 94 -3.25 -8.95 -1.65
C THR A 94 -3.98 -10.29 -1.77
N LEU A 95 -5.04 -10.51 -0.99
CA LEU A 95 -5.88 -11.71 -1.16
C LEU A 95 -6.62 -11.70 -2.51
N LEU A 96 -7.12 -10.54 -2.93
CA LEU A 96 -7.82 -10.38 -4.20
C LEU A 96 -6.90 -10.63 -5.39
N VAL A 97 -5.66 -10.13 -5.39
CA VAL A 97 -4.72 -10.38 -6.51
C VAL A 97 -4.30 -11.84 -6.59
N ILE A 98 -4.17 -12.51 -5.44
CA ILE A 98 -3.91 -13.96 -5.39
C ILE A 98 -5.10 -14.71 -6.00
N GLY A 99 -6.33 -14.38 -5.59
CA GLY A 99 -7.55 -14.94 -6.18
C GLY A 99 -7.64 -14.68 -7.70
N PHE A 100 -7.33 -13.45 -8.14
CA PHE A 100 -7.31 -13.09 -9.56
C PHE A 100 -6.39 -13.99 -10.39
N ALA A 101 -5.21 -14.35 -9.85
CA ALA A 101 -4.29 -15.27 -10.50
C ALA A 101 -4.84 -16.70 -10.63
N PHE A 102 -5.63 -17.17 -9.67
CA PHE A 102 -6.24 -18.51 -9.71
C PHE A 102 -7.52 -18.58 -10.56
N PHE A 103 -8.32 -17.51 -10.58
CA PHE A 103 -9.63 -17.48 -11.26
C PHE A 103 -9.55 -16.89 -12.69
N SER A 104 -8.42 -17.04 -13.38
CA SER A 104 -8.24 -16.63 -14.78
C SER A 104 -8.54 -15.15 -15.07
N GLY A 105 -8.25 -14.27 -14.12
CA GLY A 105 -8.29 -12.84 -14.37
C GLY A 105 -9.69 -12.22 -14.49
N GLN A 106 -10.68 -12.76 -13.79
CA GLN A 106 -12.06 -12.25 -13.79
C GLN A 106 -12.11 -10.73 -13.49
N PRO A 107 -12.66 -9.89 -14.39
CA PRO A 107 -12.64 -8.42 -14.25
C PRO A 107 -13.28 -7.91 -12.95
N ILE A 108 -14.30 -8.63 -12.45
CA ILE A 108 -15.00 -8.27 -11.21
C ILE A 108 -14.04 -8.17 -10.02
N ILE A 109 -13.01 -9.01 -9.96
CA ILE A 109 -12.04 -9.02 -8.85
C ILE A 109 -11.22 -7.72 -8.86
N TRP A 110 -10.89 -7.19 -10.04
CA TRP A 110 -10.21 -5.90 -10.15
C TRP A 110 -11.08 -4.74 -9.69
N PHE A 111 -12.38 -4.74 -10.01
CA PHE A 111 -13.32 -3.74 -9.50
C PHE A 111 -13.51 -3.85 -7.98
N THR A 112 -13.57 -5.06 -7.43
CA THR A 112 -13.59 -5.29 -5.98
C THR A 112 -12.31 -4.75 -5.33
N TYR A 113 -11.15 -4.98 -5.96
CA TYR A 113 -9.89 -4.41 -5.51
C TYR A 113 -9.91 -2.89 -5.51
N ALA A 114 -10.40 -2.27 -6.59
CA ALA A 114 -10.51 -0.82 -6.67
C ALA A 114 -11.43 -0.22 -5.60
N GLY A 115 -12.57 -0.86 -5.34
CA GLY A 115 -13.48 -0.51 -4.25
C GLY A 115 -12.81 -0.63 -2.88
N ALA A 116 -12.12 -1.75 -2.62
CA ALA A 116 -11.39 -1.96 -1.37
C ALA A 116 -10.30 -0.89 -1.16
N MET A 117 -9.52 -0.57 -2.18
CA MET A 117 -8.50 0.48 -2.13
C MET A 117 -9.10 1.86 -1.86
N ALA A 118 -10.26 2.18 -2.46
CA ALA A 118 -10.96 3.43 -2.19
C ALA A 118 -11.44 3.51 -0.73
N THR A 119 -11.98 2.41 -0.19
CA THR A 119 -12.45 2.35 1.21
C THR A 119 -11.30 2.56 2.20
N VAL A 120 -10.19 1.82 2.07
CA VAL A 120 -9.06 1.98 3.00
C VAL A 120 -8.39 3.34 2.88
N ASN A 121 -8.40 3.94 1.68
CA ASN A 121 -7.84 5.26 1.46
C ASN A 121 -8.73 6.39 2.01
N ALA A 122 -10.04 6.15 2.17
CA ALA A 122 -10.92 7.09 2.85
C ALA A 122 -10.71 7.09 4.38
N ASP A 123 -10.21 5.98 4.95
CA ASP A 123 -9.93 5.82 6.37
C ASP A 123 -8.52 6.30 6.80
N THR A 124 -7.54 6.21 5.89
CA THR A 124 -6.10 6.43 6.16
C THR A 124 -5.64 7.90 6.08
#